data_AF-A0A8T2Y9N0-F1
#
_entry.id   AF-A0A8T2Y9N0-F1
#
_cell.length_a   1.000
_cell.length_b   1.000
_cell.length_c   1.000
_cell.angle_alpha   90.00
_cell.angle_beta   90.00
_cell.angle_gamma   90.00
#
_symmetry.space_group_name_H-M   'P 1'
#
loop_
_entity.id
_entity.type
_entity.pdbx_description
1 polymer ?
#
loop_
_entity_poly.entity_id
_entity_poly.type
_entity_poly.pdbx_seq_one_letter_code
_entity_poly.pdbx_strand_id
1 'polypeptide(L)'
;MDEDSKFVPLNEEDSAFGPPALLLLGFEVEEAVKIRELLKELDGEFLKVIFGTEDMIPRSLWEAMNTSQTNLETVKIAKSLPRICFLSGLSGEEMMMFIDAFPETGIPLFFLMK
;
A
#
# COMPACT_ATOMS: atom_id res chain seq x y z
N MET A 1 1.67 11.93 -36.75
CA MET A 1 2.91 11.16 -36.80
C MET A 1 3.96 12.09 -36.21
N ASP A 2 4.23 12.11 -34.92
CA ASP A 2 3.97 11.14 -33.85
C ASP A 2 3.94 11.91 -32.53
N GLU A 3 3.03 11.53 -31.62
CA GLU A 3 3.03 12.06 -30.26
C GLU A 3 4.33 11.64 -29.58
N ASP A 4 5.10 12.64 -29.12
CA ASP A 4 6.24 12.48 -28.22
C ASP A 4 5.70 11.95 -26.89
N SER A 5 5.43 10.64 -26.87
CA SER A 5 5.05 9.89 -25.69
C SER A 5 6.19 9.99 -24.70
N LYS A 6 6.00 10.91 -23.75
CA LYS A 6 6.77 11.12 -22.53
C LYS A 6 6.70 9.92 -21.57
N PHE A 7 6.52 8.72 -22.10
CA PHE A 7 6.65 7.48 -21.38
C PHE A 7 8.14 7.17 -21.32
N VAL A 8 8.73 7.52 -20.18
CA VAL A 8 10.00 6.94 -19.78
C VAL A 8 9.73 5.44 -19.61
N PRO A 9 10.36 4.53 -20.37
CA PRO A 9 10.25 3.12 -20.07
C PRO A 9 10.76 2.93 -18.65
N LEU A 10 9.91 2.40 -17.77
CA LEU A 10 10.31 1.97 -16.44
C LEU A 10 11.33 0.85 -16.67
N ASN A 11 12.62 1.17 -16.56
CA ASN A 11 13.66 0.17 -16.56
C ASN A 11 13.32 -0.82 -15.44
N GLU A 12 13.12 -2.09 -15.78
CA GLU A 12 12.84 -3.20 -14.86
C GLU A 12 13.98 -3.42 -13.83
N GLU A 13 15.09 -2.70 -13.97
CA GLU A 13 16.24 -2.70 -13.05
C GLU A 13 16.27 -1.50 -12.06
N ASP A 14 15.38 -0.50 -12.18
CA ASP A 14 15.35 0.64 -11.24
C ASP A 14 14.41 0.36 -10.06
N SER A 15 14.97 -0.38 -9.10
CA SER A 15 14.59 -0.47 -7.68
C SER A 15 13.11 -0.70 -7.35
N ALA A 16 12.84 -1.80 -6.64
CA ALA A 16 11.78 -1.80 -5.64
C ALA A 16 11.94 -0.53 -4.77
N PHE A 17 11.13 0.51 -5.01
CA PHE A 17 11.23 1.80 -4.32
C PHE A 17 10.68 1.66 -2.91
N GLY A 18 11.54 1.17 -2.02
CA GLY A 18 11.23 0.96 -0.61
C GLY A 18 10.99 -0.50 -0.24
N PRO A 19 10.86 -0.77 1.06
CA PRO A 19 10.61 -2.11 1.56
C PRO A 19 9.26 -2.63 1.04
N PRO A 20 9.10 -3.96 0.90
CA PRO A 20 7.80 -4.58 0.62
C PRO A 20 6.85 -4.28 1.78
N ALA A 21 6.01 -3.27 1.59
CA ALA A 21 5.15 -2.73 2.63
C ALA A 21 3.88 -2.13 2.03
N LEU A 22 2.80 -2.24 2.81
CA LEU A 22 1.47 -1.80 2.45
C LEU A 22 0.95 -0.86 3.53
N LEU A 23 0.91 0.45 3.26
CA LEU A 23 0.47 1.45 4.21
C LEU A 23 -1.01 1.83 3.98
N LEU A 24 -1.84 1.57 4.98
CA LEU A 24 -3.28 1.81 5.00
C LEU A 24 -3.61 3.08 5.78
N LEU A 25 -4.09 4.12 5.09
CA LEU A 25 -4.54 5.37 5.69
C LEU A 25 -6.07 5.47 5.66
N GLY A 26 -6.69 5.82 6.79
CA GLY A 26 -8.14 5.94 6.91
C GLY A 26 -8.91 4.61 6.97
N PHE A 27 -8.21 3.49 7.19
CA PHE A 27 -8.80 2.14 7.29
C PHE A 27 -8.97 1.68 8.72
N GLU A 28 -10.02 0.90 8.98
CA GLU A 28 -10.18 0.24 10.28
C GLU A 28 -9.40 -1.08 10.34
N VAL A 29 -9.14 -1.54 11.57
CA VAL A 29 -8.39 -2.79 11.79
C VAL A 29 -9.09 -3.96 11.12
N GLU A 30 -10.42 -4.02 11.20
CA GLU A 30 -11.25 -5.05 10.57
C GLU A 30 -11.11 -5.08 9.05
N GLU A 31 -10.97 -3.92 8.41
CA GLU A 31 -10.77 -3.81 6.96
C GLU A 31 -9.37 -4.31 6.57
N ALA A 32 -8.35 -3.99 7.35
CA ALA A 32 -7.01 -4.48 7.07
C ALA A 32 -6.86 -5.98 7.31
N VAL A 33 -7.66 -6.59 8.19
CA VAL A 33 -7.69 -8.06 8.31
C VAL A 33 -8.08 -8.67 6.98
N LYS A 34 -9.14 -8.14 6.32
CA LYS A 34 -9.55 -8.59 4.98
C LYS A 34 -8.45 -8.40 3.95
N ILE A 35 -7.80 -7.24 3.96
CA ILE A 35 -6.68 -6.94 3.06
C ILE A 35 -5.53 -7.91 3.33
N ARG A 36 -5.26 -8.27 4.59
CA ARG A 36 -4.23 -9.24 4.96
C ARG A 36 -4.57 -10.66 4.57
N GLU A 37 -5.84 -11.04 4.60
CA GLU A 37 -6.30 -12.30 4.04
C GLU A 37 -6.13 -12.33 2.52
N LEU A 38 -6.52 -11.26 1.82
CA LEU A 38 -6.30 -11.11 0.39
C LEU A 38 -4.80 -11.18 0.03
N LEU A 39 -3.95 -10.49 0.79
CA LEU A 39 -2.50 -10.56 0.66
C LEU A 39 -2.02 -12.01 0.77
N LYS A 40 -2.53 -12.76 1.74
CA LYS A 40 -2.16 -14.16 1.92
C LYS A 40 -2.63 -15.05 0.76
N GLU A 41 -3.82 -14.80 0.21
CA GLU A 41 -4.33 -15.52 -0.96
C GLU A 41 -3.48 -15.28 -2.22
N LEU A 42 -2.91 -14.07 -2.34
CA LEU A 42 -2.06 -13.66 -3.44
C LEU A 42 -0.55 -13.95 -3.22
N ASP A 43 -0.19 -14.75 -2.20
CA ASP A 43 1.20 -15.02 -1.79
C ASP A 43 2.00 -13.76 -1.37
N GLY A 44 1.29 -12.67 -1.08
CA GLY A 44 1.79 -11.38 -0.59
C GLY A 44 2.21 -11.36 0.88
N GLU A 45 2.51 -12.51 1.51
CA GLU A 45 2.89 -12.59 2.93
C GLU A 45 4.21 -11.85 3.23
N PHE A 46 5.02 -11.59 2.20
CA PHE A 46 6.24 -10.79 2.29
C PHE A 46 5.95 -9.29 2.47
N LEU A 47 4.72 -8.83 2.21
CA LEU A 47 4.31 -7.45 2.38
C LEU A 47 3.94 -7.15 3.82
N LYS A 48 4.59 -6.13 4.36
CA LYS A 48 4.31 -5.65 5.70
C LYS A 48 3.14 -4.66 5.71
N VAL A 49 2.03 -5.04 6.34
CA VAL A 49 0.87 -4.14 6.52
C VAL A 49 1.13 -3.15 7.65
N ILE A 50 1.00 -1.86 7.36
CA ILE A 50 1.24 -0.74 8.26
C ILE A 50 -0.01 0.15 8.22
N PHE A 51 -0.47 0.64 9.37
CA PHE A 51 -1.53 1.64 9.43
C PHE A 51 -0.98 3.04 9.58
N GLY A 52 -1.53 3.95 8.79
CA GLY A 52 -1.34 5.38 8.96
C GLY A 52 -1.94 5.87 10.26
N THR A 53 -1.06 6.18 11.21
CA THR A 53 -1.43 6.80 12.48
C THR A 53 -1.35 8.31 12.38
N GLU A 54 -1.99 9.02 13.30
CA GLU A 54 -1.94 10.50 13.33
C GLU A 54 -0.50 11.05 13.42
N ASP A 55 0.40 10.32 14.09
CA ASP A 55 1.82 10.69 14.23
C ASP A 55 2.60 10.55 12.91
N MET A 56 2.11 9.73 11.97
CA MET A 56 2.72 9.52 10.66
C MET A 56 2.30 10.58 9.63
N ILE A 57 1.23 11.32 9.87
CA ILE A 57 0.73 12.37 8.96
C ILE A 57 1.74 13.51 8.72
N PRO A 58 2.45 14.03 9.75
CA PRO A 58 3.52 14.99 9.53
C PRO A 58 4.84 14.36 9.04
N ARG A 59 4.95 13.03 8.99
CA ARG A 59 6.17 12.31 8.58
C ARG A 59 6.19 12.04 7.09
N SER A 60 7.35 11.67 6.56
CA SER A 60 7.46 11.22 5.17
C SER A 60 6.91 9.80 5.00
N LEU A 61 6.28 9.53 3.86
CA LEU A 61 5.79 8.19 3.49
C LEU A 61 6.89 7.11 3.67
N TRP A 62 8.13 7.44 3.29
CA TRP A 62 9.28 6.57 3.46
C TRP A 62 9.51 6.13 4.92
N GLU A 63 9.43 7.05 5.88
CA GLU A 63 9.58 6.72 7.31
C GLU A 63 8.40 5.87 7.81
N ALA A 64 7.19 6.18 7.35
CA ALA A 64 6.00 5.38 7.67
C ALA A 64 6.15 3.94 7.16
N MET A 65 6.63 3.74 5.93
CA MET A 65 6.85 2.41 5.34
C MET A 65 8.00 1.63 6.00
N ASN A 66 9.01 2.32 6.51
CA ASN A 66 10.10 1.70 7.28
C ASN A 66 9.72 1.41 8.74
N THR A 67 8.57 1.90 9.22
CA THR A 67 8.12 1.68 10.60
C THR A 67 7.60 0.25 10.79
N SER A 68 7.99 -0.39 11.90
CA SER A 68 7.42 -1.67 12.36
C SER A 68 6.34 -1.42 13.40
N GLN A 69 5.10 -1.76 13.07
CA GLN A 69 4.01 -1.80 14.04
C GLN A 69 3.89 -3.23 14.59
N THR A 70 4.18 -3.40 15.87
CA THR A 70 4.06 -4.71 16.54
C THR A 70 2.59 -5.09 16.80
N ASN A 71 1.72 -4.09 16.98
CA ASN A 71 0.30 -4.29 17.27
C ASN A 71 -0.58 -3.33 16.45
N LEU A 72 -1.35 -3.90 15.51
CA LEU A 72 -2.25 -3.17 14.63
C LEU A 72 -3.54 -2.71 15.34
N GLU A 73 -3.90 -3.34 16.46
CA GLU A 73 -5.11 -3.05 17.23
C GLU A 73 -4.95 -1.88 18.21
N THR A 74 -3.72 -1.56 18.60
CA THR A 74 -3.41 -0.53 19.61
C THR A 74 -2.92 0.79 19.01
N VAL A 75 -2.70 0.82 17.70
CA VAL A 75 -2.26 2.03 17.00
C VAL A 75 -3.43 3.00 16.85
N LYS A 76 -3.16 4.29 17.10
CA LYS A 76 -4.12 5.38 16.87
C LYS A 76 -4.23 5.65 15.38
N ILE A 77 -5.01 4.81 14.70
CA ILE A 77 -5.32 4.96 13.29
C ILE A 77 -6.01 6.32 13.09
N ALA A 78 -5.51 7.09 12.14
CA ALA A 78 -6.12 8.36 11.76
C ALA A 78 -7.45 8.12 11.03
N LYS A 79 -8.58 8.27 11.73
CA LYS A 79 -9.93 8.03 11.19
C LYS A 79 -10.47 9.16 10.30
N SER A 80 -9.82 10.32 10.27
CA SER A 80 -10.28 11.52 9.55
C SER A 80 -9.52 11.76 8.24
N LEU A 81 -9.09 10.67 7.58
CA LEU A 81 -8.34 10.73 6.32
C LEU A 81 -9.07 9.97 5.22
N PRO A 82 -8.86 10.35 3.95
CA PRO A 82 -9.31 9.54 2.83
C PRO A 82 -8.73 8.12 2.93
N ARG A 83 -9.51 7.14 2.50
CA ARG A 83 -9.09 5.74 2.39
C ARG A 83 -8.06 5.63 1.28
N ILE A 84 -6.78 5.58 1.66
CA ILE A 84 -5.65 5.50 0.73
C ILE A 84 -4.77 4.30 1.10
N CYS A 85 -4.41 3.51 0.10
CA CYS A 85 -3.46 2.41 0.23
C CYS A 85 -2.22 2.74 -0.59
N PHE A 86 -1.08 2.74 0.09
CA PHE A 86 0.21 2.89 -0.56
C PHE A 86 0.86 1.52 -0.65
N LEU A 87 1.23 1.17 -1.88
CA LEU A 87 1.97 -0.04 -2.20
C LEU A 87 3.44 0.32 -2.43
N SER A 88 4.34 -0.38 -1.77
CA SER A 88 5.79 -0.21 -1.89
C SER A 88 6.48 -1.56 -1.97
N GLY A 89 7.58 -1.61 -2.73
CA GLY A 89 8.40 -2.80 -2.88
C GLY A 89 7.72 -3.96 -3.59
N LEU A 90 6.77 -3.65 -4.49
CA LEU A 90 6.10 -4.62 -5.37
C LEU A 90 6.52 -4.45 -6.81
N SER A 91 6.51 -5.56 -7.54
CA SER A 91 6.65 -5.57 -8.99
C SER A 91 5.35 -5.09 -9.64
N GLY A 92 5.43 -4.56 -10.86
CA GLY A 92 4.23 -4.09 -11.59
C GLY A 92 3.16 -5.18 -11.75
N GLU A 93 3.58 -6.43 -11.93
CA GLU A 93 2.68 -7.60 -12.00
C GLU A 93 1.95 -7.85 -10.69
N GLU A 94 2.67 -7.83 -9.57
CA GLU A 94 2.08 -8.01 -8.24
C GLU A 94 1.09 -6.88 -7.95
N MET A 95 1.47 -5.63 -8.24
CA MET A 95 0.58 -4.48 -8.09
C MET A 95 -0.73 -4.65 -8.89
N MET A 96 -0.64 -5.08 -10.16
CA MET A 96 -1.85 -5.34 -10.96
C MET A 96 -2.73 -6.42 -10.34
N MET A 97 -2.15 -7.52 -9.86
CA MET A 97 -2.90 -8.56 -9.16
C MET A 97 -3.60 -8.02 -7.91
N PHE A 98 -2.93 -7.19 -7.12
CA PHE A 98 -3.55 -6.55 -5.95
C PHE A 98 -4.69 -5.61 -6.32
N ILE A 99 -4.51 -4.80 -7.35
CA ILE A 99 -5.52 -3.84 -7.80
C ILE A 99 -6.76 -4.58 -8.32
N ASP A 100 -6.58 -5.70 -9.01
CA ASP A 100 -7.67 -6.52 -9.55
C ASP A 100 -8.43 -7.29 -8.46
N ALA A 101 -7.72 -7.81 -7.45
CA ALA A 101 -8.31 -8.58 -6.35
C ALA A 101 -8.89 -7.69 -5.23
N PHE A 102 -8.40 -6.45 -5.06
CA PHE A 102 -8.91 -5.54 -4.04
C PHE A 102 -10.43 -5.28 -4.06
N PRO A 103 -11.11 -5.11 -5.21
CA PRO A 103 -12.57 -4.97 -5.24
C PRO A 103 -13.31 -6.15 -4.60
N GLU A 104 -12.71 -7.34 -4.50
CA GLU A 104 -13.30 -8.51 -3.82
C GLU A 104 -13.48 -8.27 -2.31
N THR A 105 -12.67 -7.39 -1.72
CA THR A 105 -12.81 -7.01 -0.30
C THR A 105 -14.07 -6.19 -0.03
N GLY A 106 -14.67 -5.60 -1.07
CA GLY A 106 -15.83 -4.71 -0.99
C GLY A 106 -15.54 -3.34 -0.38
N ILE A 107 -14.26 -2.98 -0.22
CA ILE A 107 -13.83 -1.72 0.41
C ILE A 107 -13.51 -0.67 -0.67
N PRO A 108 -14.22 0.48 -0.71
CA PRO A 108 -13.87 1.57 -1.61
C PRO A 108 -12.58 2.25 -1.12
N LEU A 109 -11.55 2.22 -1.97
CA LEU A 109 -10.20 2.67 -1.68
C LEU A 109 -9.58 3.36 -2.90
N PHE A 110 -8.68 4.32 -2.66
CA PHE A 110 -7.74 4.81 -3.65
C PHE A 110 -6.32 4.23 -3.49
N PHE A 111 -5.79 3.65 -4.57
CA PHE A 111 -4.38 3.30 -4.63
C PHE A 111 -3.53 4.52 -4.97
N LEU A 112 -2.51 4.78 -4.16
CA LEU A 112 -1.47 5.74 -4.51
C LEU A 112 -0.15 4.99 -4.72
N MET A 113 0.36 5.09 -5.95
CA MET A 113 1.64 4.52 -6.36
C MET A 113 2.69 5.64 -6.38
N LYS A 114 3.90 5.33 -5.93
CA LYS A 114 5.02 6.26 -5.97
C LYS A 114 6.31 5.53 -6.34
#